data_AF-A0A8C9FPQ1-F1
#
_entry.id   AF-A0A8C9FPQ1-F1
#
_cell.length_a   1.000
_cell.length_b   1.000
_cell.length_c   1.000
_cell.angle_alpha   90.00
_cell.angle_beta   90.00
_cell.angle_gamma   90.00
#
_symmetry.space_group_name_H-M   'P 1'
#
loop_
_entity.id
_entity.type
_entity.pdbx_description
1 polymer ?
#
loop_
_entity_poly.entity_id
_entity_poly.type
_entity_poly.pdbx_seq_one_letter_code
_entity_poly.pdbx_strand_id
1 'polypeptide(L)'
;MHRALKAALALLCLAALAASTPWMTSSSSYAQNLSDIIHRIQQLNRRAQLPEQELLCQAATVLAKVTRCKKDYEPLITSLQSLHNKMSCSLSTDNEIYLRNFLPALGNFTQALYQRIPPKAAK
;
A
#
# COMPACT_ATOMS: atom_id res chain seq x y z
N MET A 1 12.97 -55.04 13.81
CA MET A 1 13.83 -53.86 14.05
C MET A 1 13.65 -52.71 13.04
N HIS A 2 12.80 -52.82 12.00
CA HIS A 2 12.60 -51.75 11.01
C HIS A 2 11.54 -50.67 11.38
N ARG A 3 10.62 -50.96 12.32
CA ARG A 3 9.54 -50.01 12.66
C ARG A 3 10.00 -48.90 13.61
N ALA A 4 10.87 -49.20 14.57
CA ALA A 4 11.43 -48.21 15.50
C ALA A 4 12.36 -47.20 14.81
N LEU A 5 13.09 -47.63 13.77
CA LEU A 5 14.01 -46.77 13.02
C LEU A 5 13.28 -45.63 12.28
N LYS A 6 12.07 -45.91 11.76
CA LYS A 6 11.26 -44.92 11.04
C LYS A 6 10.70 -43.84 11.98
N ALA A 7 10.32 -44.22 13.20
CA ALA A 7 9.85 -43.26 14.20
C ALA A 7 10.99 -42.33 14.68
N ALA A 8 12.19 -42.89 14.89
CA ALA A 8 13.36 -42.10 15.27
C ALA A 8 13.78 -41.09 14.17
N LEU A 9 13.70 -41.48 12.90
CA LEU A 9 14.00 -40.57 11.78
C LEU A 9 12.99 -39.41 11.66
N ALA A 10 11.70 -39.69 11.90
CA ALA A 10 10.66 -38.66 11.90
C ALA A 10 10.83 -37.64 13.03
N LEU A 11 11.27 -38.09 14.22
CA LEU A 11 11.56 -37.21 15.35
C LEU A 11 12.82 -36.34 15.11
N LEU A 12 13.85 -36.89 14.46
CA LEU A 12 15.04 -36.11 14.04
C LEU A 12 14.68 -35.00 13.03
N CYS A 13 13.75 -35.26 12.11
CA CYS A 13 13.27 -34.24 11.17
C CYS A 13 12.50 -33.10 11.88
N LEU A 14 11.70 -33.40 12.90
CA LEU A 14 10.98 -32.37 13.67
C LEU A 14 11.93 -31.52 14.52
N ALA A 15 12.98 -32.13 15.09
CA ALA A 15 14.01 -31.40 15.82
C ALA A 15 14.85 -30.50 14.90
N ALA A 16 15.17 -30.97 13.69
CA ALA A 16 15.86 -30.16 12.69
C ALA A 16 14.99 -28.96 12.23
N LEU A 17 13.67 -29.12 12.11
CA LEU A 17 12.76 -28.01 11.78
C LEU A 17 12.70 -26.95 12.89
N ALA A 18 12.72 -27.35 14.16
CA ALA A 18 12.75 -26.42 15.29
C ALA A 18 14.10 -25.71 15.45
N ALA A 19 15.21 -26.33 15.06
CA ALA A 19 16.54 -25.73 15.07
C ALA A 19 16.86 -24.87 13.83
N SER A 20 16.08 -25.01 12.75
CA SER A 20 16.27 -24.28 11.49
C SER A 20 15.55 -22.95 11.45
N THR A 21 14.95 -22.48 12.54
CA THR A 21 14.60 -21.06 12.63
C THR A 21 15.91 -20.31 12.78
N PRO A 22 16.35 -19.52 11.79
CA PRO A 22 17.36 -18.54 12.07
C PRO A 22 16.68 -17.60 13.06
N TRP A 23 17.16 -17.55 14.29
CA TRP A 23 17.14 -16.30 15.03
C TRP A 23 17.94 -15.30 14.19
N MET A 24 17.31 -14.76 13.16
CA MET A 24 17.64 -13.48 12.58
C MET A 24 17.32 -12.45 13.65
N THR A 25 18.24 -12.31 14.61
CA THR A 25 18.52 -11.02 15.18
C THR A 25 19.15 -10.21 14.04
N SER A 26 18.33 -9.78 13.07
CA SER A 26 18.70 -8.66 12.23
C SER A 26 19.12 -7.57 13.22
N SER A 27 20.37 -7.11 13.12
CA SER A 27 20.95 -6.02 13.90
C SER A 27 19.84 -5.11 14.44
N SER A 28 19.61 -5.16 15.77
CA SER A 28 18.54 -4.42 16.45
C SER A 28 18.47 -2.96 15.97
N SER A 29 19.64 -2.38 15.65
CA SER A 29 19.80 -1.05 15.09
C SER A 29 19.11 -0.83 13.73
N TYR A 30 19.13 -1.78 12.78
CA TYR A 30 18.50 -1.60 11.47
C TYR A 30 16.97 -1.52 11.57
N ALA A 31 16.37 -2.46 12.32
CA ALA A 31 14.93 -2.49 12.54
C ALA A 31 14.45 -1.25 13.31
N GLN A 32 15.22 -0.80 14.31
CA GLN A 32 14.94 0.43 15.05
C GLN A 32 15.01 1.68 14.16
N ASN A 33 16.06 1.80 13.35
CA ASN A 33 16.22 2.92 12.41
C ASN A 33 15.06 2.97 11.41
N LEU A 34 14.63 1.83 10.88
CA LEU A 34 13.51 1.78 9.93
C LEU A 34 12.18 2.16 10.59
N SER A 35 11.96 1.73 11.84
CA SER A 35 10.78 2.11 12.62
C SER A 35 10.72 3.63 12.86
N ASP A 36 11.85 4.26 13.23
CA ASP A 36 11.94 5.72 13.41
C ASP A 36 11.64 6.46 12.10
N ILE A 37 12.19 5.99 10.97
CA ILE A 37 11.91 6.56 9.64
C ILE A 37 10.42 6.46 9.31
N ILE A 38 9.79 5.29 9.50
CA ILE A 38 8.37 5.08 9.26
C ILE A 38 7.53 6.05 10.10
N HIS A 39 7.85 6.18 11.39
CA HIS A 39 7.14 7.07 12.30
C HIS A 39 7.25 8.54 11.85
N ARG A 40 8.46 8.98 11.46
CA ARG A 40 8.66 10.35 10.93
C ARG A 40 7.87 10.60 9.66
N ILE A 41 7.87 9.66 8.71
CA ILE A 41 7.07 9.77 7.47
C ILE A 41 5.59 9.89 7.81
N GLN A 42 5.09 9.09 8.76
CA GLN A 42 3.70 9.18 9.22
C GLN A 42 3.38 10.55 9.84
N GLN A 43 4.29 11.11 10.64
CA GLN A 43 4.13 12.45 11.21
C GLN A 43 4.09 13.54 10.14
N LEU A 44 4.97 13.46 9.13
CA LEU A 44 4.97 14.38 7.99
C LEU A 44 3.66 14.29 7.21
N ASN A 45 3.18 13.07 6.95
CA ASN A 45 1.91 12.85 6.25
C ASN A 45 0.69 13.34 7.04
N ARG A 46 0.70 13.26 8.38
CA ARG A 46 -0.39 13.79 9.21
C ARG A 46 -0.52 15.31 9.12
N ARG A 47 0.60 16.04 9.03
CA ARG A 47 0.60 17.51 8.97
C ARG A 47 0.04 18.06 7.64
N ALA A 48 -0.01 17.24 6.60
CA ALA A 48 -0.49 17.60 5.26
C ALA A 48 -1.80 16.88 4.89
N GLN A 49 -2.68 16.61 5.86
CA GLN A 49 -3.95 15.92 5.57
C GLN A 49 -4.89 16.83 4.76
N LEU A 50 -4.88 16.61 3.45
CA LEU A 50 -5.93 17.09 2.56
C LEU A 50 -7.18 16.22 2.75
N PRO A 51 -8.39 16.80 2.59
CA PRO A 51 -9.63 16.03 2.54
C PRO A 51 -9.56 14.95 1.44
N GLU A 52 -10.18 13.78 1.67
CA GLU A 52 -10.17 12.67 0.71
C GLU A 52 -10.69 13.09 -0.68
N GLN A 53 -11.71 13.94 -0.72
CA GLN A 53 -12.23 14.50 -1.97
C GLN A 53 -11.21 15.36 -2.72
N GLU A 54 -10.34 16.08 -2.01
CA GLU A 54 -9.25 16.86 -2.61
C GLU A 54 -8.19 15.91 -3.19
N LEU A 55 -7.82 14.85 -2.47
CA LEU A 55 -6.86 13.86 -2.95
C LEU A 55 -7.36 13.14 -4.22
N LEU A 56 -8.63 12.72 -4.24
CA LEU A 56 -9.24 12.10 -5.43
C LEU A 56 -9.24 13.05 -6.64
N CYS A 57 -9.53 14.32 -6.40
CA CYS A 57 -9.55 15.31 -7.45
C CYS A 57 -8.15 15.69 -7.97
N GLN A 58 -7.17 15.79 -7.08
CA GLN A 58 -5.78 15.93 -7.49
C GLN A 58 -5.33 14.70 -8.29
N ALA A 59 -5.70 13.49 -7.88
CA ALA A 59 -5.39 12.27 -8.62
C ALA A 59 -5.98 12.27 -10.04
N ALA A 60 -7.24 12.68 -10.20
CA ALA A 60 -7.87 12.83 -11.51
C ALA A 60 -7.12 13.87 -12.37
N THR A 61 -6.73 15.00 -11.77
CA THR A 61 -6.00 16.07 -12.47
C THR A 61 -4.61 15.62 -12.91
N VAL A 62 -3.89 14.85 -12.08
CA VAL A 62 -2.59 14.27 -12.43
C VAL A 62 -2.71 13.33 -13.62
N LEU A 63 -3.69 12.42 -13.60
CA LEU A 63 -3.93 11.51 -14.71
C LEU A 63 -4.35 12.23 -15.98
N ALA A 64 -5.15 13.30 -15.88
CA ALA A 64 -5.55 14.11 -17.03
C ALA A 64 -4.37 14.84 -17.70
N LYS A 65 -3.28 15.11 -16.96
CA LYS A 65 -2.03 15.67 -17.48
C LYS A 65 -1.15 14.64 -18.19
N VAL A 66 -1.42 13.34 -18.04
CA VAL A 66 -0.68 12.29 -18.74
C VAL A 66 -1.02 12.35 -20.23
N THR A 67 -0.03 12.68 -21.06
CA THR A 67 -0.21 12.86 -22.51
C THR A 67 -0.10 11.54 -23.27
N ARG A 68 0.84 10.68 -22.89
CA ARG A 68 1.02 9.34 -23.48
C ARG A 68 0.04 8.36 -22.86
N CYS A 69 -0.65 7.56 -23.68
CA CYS A 69 -1.65 6.58 -23.21
C CYS A 69 -2.87 7.19 -22.50
N LYS A 70 -3.17 8.49 -22.73
CA LYS A 70 -4.30 9.18 -22.10
C LYS A 70 -5.62 8.40 -22.21
N LYS A 71 -5.89 7.80 -23.38
CA LYS A 71 -7.10 7.00 -23.64
C LYS A 71 -7.28 5.83 -22.68
N ASP A 72 -6.18 5.24 -22.20
CA ASP A 72 -6.22 4.09 -21.29
C ASP A 72 -6.61 4.53 -19.87
N TYR A 73 -6.35 5.81 -19.53
CA TYR A 73 -6.68 6.38 -18.24
C TYR A 73 -8.03 7.11 -18.19
N GLU A 74 -8.65 7.43 -19.32
CA GLU A 74 -9.96 8.10 -19.39
C GLU A 74 -11.04 7.44 -18.51
N PRO A 75 -11.24 6.11 -18.53
CA PRO A 75 -12.22 5.46 -17.66
C PRO A 75 -11.92 5.66 -16.17
N LEU A 76 -10.63 5.62 -15.79
CA LEU A 76 -10.18 5.83 -14.43
C LEU A 76 -10.36 7.29 -14.00
N ILE A 77 -10.02 8.25 -14.86
CA ILE A 77 -10.22 9.69 -14.64
C ILE A 77 -11.70 9.96 -14.39
N THR A 78 -12.58 9.44 -15.25
CA THR A 78 -14.04 9.61 -15.12
C THR A 78 -14.55 9.02 -13.81
N SER A 79 -14.03 7.84 -13.43
CA SER A 79 -14.42 7.18 -12.17
C SER A 79 -13.95 7.98 -10.94
N LEU A 80 -12.76 8.57 -10.98
CA LEU A 80 -12.30 9.45 -9.90
C LEU A 80 -13.14 10.73 -9.82
N GLN A 81 -13.49 11.31 -10.97
CA GLN A 81 -14.31 12.50 -11.06
C GLN A 81 -15.71 12.30 -10.49
N SER A 82 -16.33 11.13 -10.66
CA SER A 82 -17.64 10.84 -10.09
C SER A 82 -17.64 10.71 -8.56
N LEU A 83 -16.47 10.45 -7.96
CA LEU A 83 -16.30 10.34 -6.51
C LEU A 83 -16.10 11.69 -5.82
N HIS A 84 -15.95 12.78 -6.58
CA HIS A 84 -15.76 14.12 -6.03
C HIS A 84 -16.65 15.15 -6.73
N ASN A 85 -17.33 16.02 -5.99
CA ASN A 85 -18.20 17.05 -6.57
C ASN A 85 -17.43 18.33 -6.96
N LYS A 86 -16.14 18.21 -7.32
CA LYS A 86 -15.24 19.34 -7.62
C LYS A 86 -15.06 19.52 -9.13
N MET A 87 -15.18 20.76 -9.59
CA MET A 87 -15.03 21.14 -10.99
C MET A 87 -13.56 21.35 -11.41
N SER A 88 -12.71 21.74 -10.46
CA SER A 88 -11.26 21.93 -10.66
C SER A 88 -10.54 21.79 -9.33
N CYS A 89 -9.32 21.28 -9.34
CA CYS A 89 -8.48 21.18 -8.15
C CYS A 89 -7.10 21.80 -8.36
N SER A 90 -6.59 22.40 -7.28
CA SER A 90 -5.27 23.00 -7.30
C SER A 90 -4.24 21.91 -7.12
N LEU A 91 -3.43 21.67 -8.14
CA LEU A 91 -2.21 20.89 -7.99
C LEU A 91 -1.11 21.80 -7.47
N SER A 92 -0.81 21.67 -6.18
CA SER A 92 0.33 22.32 -5.54
C SER A 92 1.62 21.56 -5.90
N THR A 93 2.05 21.56 -7.16
CA THR A 93 3.30 20.87 -7.49
C THR A 93 4.07 21.53 -8.62
N ASP A 94 5.22 22.10 -8.26
CA ASP A 94 6.39 22.26 -9.12
C ASP A 94 7.15 20.92 -9.32
N ASN A 95 6.73 19.85 -8.62
CA ASN A 95 7.38 18.54 -8.63
C ASN A 95 6.90 17.63 -9.77
N GLU A 96 7.81 16.86 -10.36
CA GLU A 96 7.48 15.81 -11.33
C GLU A 96 6.81 14.61 -10.66
N ILE A 97 5.70 14.14 -11.25
CA ILE A 97 4.96 12.97 -10.76
C ILE A 97 5.24 11.77 -11.66
N TYR A 98 5.89 10.75 -11.10
CA TYR A 98 6.19 9.51 -11.82
C TYR A 98 5.03 8.52 -11.74
N LEU A 99 4.45 8.20 -12.90
CA LEU A 99 3.26 7.34 -13.00
C LEU A 99 3.46 5.95 -12.36
N ARG A 100 4.67 5.39 -12.47
CA ARG A 100 5.04 4.09 -11.87
C ARG A 100 4.88 4.05 -10.34
N ASN A 101 5.04 5.20 -9.67
CA ASN A 101 4.89 5.32 -8.22
C ASN A 101 3.47 5.77 -7.86
N PHE A 102 2.88 6.61 -8.72
CA PHE A 102 1.57 7.18 -8.52
C PHE A 102 0.44 6.14 -8.60
N LEU A 103 0.42 5.28 -9.63
CA LEU A 103 -0.67 4.31 -9.80
C LEU A 103 -0.78 3.30 -8.63
N PRO A 104 0.31 2.70 -8.13
CA PRO A 104 0.24 1.85 -6.94
C PRO A 104 -0.23 2.60 -5.70
N ALA A 105 0.23 3.83 -5.48
CA ALA A 105 -0.21 4.65 -4.35
C ALA A 105 -1.71 4.97 -4.43
N LEU A 106 -2.19 5.34 -5.61
CA LEU A 106 -3.62 5.56 -5.87
C LEU A 106 -4.45 4.30 -5.61
N GLY A 107 -3.99 3.14 -6.09
CA GLY A 107 -4.65 1.86 -5.86
C GLY A 107 -4.76 1.50 -4.38
N ASN A 108 -3.67 1.69 -3.60
CA ASN A 108 -3.70 1.47 -2.16
C ASN A 108 -4.65 2.43 -1.44
N PHE A 109 -4.68 3.69 -1.86
CA PHE A 109 -5.57 4.70 -1.31
C PHE A 109 -7.04 4.36 -1.55
N THR A 110 -7.44 4.07 -2.80
CA THR A 110 -8.83 3.72 -3.13
C THR A 110 -9.27 2.40 -2.51
N GLN A 111 -8.36 1.43 -2.41
CA GLN A 111 -8.62 0.18 -1.68
C GLN A 111 -8.92 0.45 -0.20
N ALA A 112 -8.14 1.31 0.45
CA ALA A 112 -8.39 1.68 1.84
C ALA A 112 -9.72 2.43 2.03
N LEU A 113 -10.12 3.26 1.06
CA LEU A 113 -11.44 3.91 1.07
C LEU A 113 -12.56 2.86 0.96
N TYR A 114 -12.43 1.92 0.02
CA TYR A 114 -13.43 0.86 -0.19
C TYR A 114 -13.62 0.01 1.07
N GLN A 115 -12.53 -0.34 1.76
CA GLN A 115 -12.58 -1.12 3.00
C GLN A 115 -13.29 -0.40 4.17
N ARG A 116 -13.38 0.93 4.13
CA ARG A 116 -14.12 1.71 5.14
C ARG A 116 -15.61 1.80 4.84
N ILE A 117 -16.06 1.41 3.66
CA ILE A 117 -17.48 1.38 3.32
C ILE A 117 -18.10 0.24 4.13
N PRO A 118 -19.00 0.53 5.09
CA PRO A 118 -19.65 -0.54 5.84
C PRO A 118 -20.44 -1.42 4.86
N PRO A 119 -20.47 -2.74 5.06
CA PRO A 119 -21.29 -3.61 4.23
C PRO A 119 -22.73 -3.11 4.30
N LYS A 120 -23.37 -2.93 3.15
CA LYS A 120 -24.80 -2.64 3.10
C LYS A 120 -25.50 -3.76 3.87
N ALA A 121 -26.20 -3.41 4.95
CA ALA A 121 -27.04 -4.36 5.66
C ALA A 121 -28.00 -4.97 4.63
N ALA A 122 -27.90 -6.29 4.43
CA ALA A 122 -28.85 -7.02 3.62
C ALA A 122 -30.22 -6.82 4.25
N LYS A 123 -31.13 -6.21 3.49
CA LYS A 123 -32.53 -6.02 3.89
C LYS A 123 -33.36 -7.18 3.37
#